data_AF-A0A6J7I1F9-F1
#
_entry.id   AF-A0A6J7I1F9-F1
#
_cell.length_a   1.000
_cell.length_b   1.000
_cell.length_c   1.000
_cell.angle_alpha   90.00
_cell.angle_beta   90.00
_cell.angle_gamma   90.00
#
_symmetry.space_group_name_H-M   'P 1'
#
loop_
_entity.id
_entity.type
_entity.pdbx_description
1 polymer ?
#
loop_
_entity_poly.entity_id
_entity_poly.type
_entity_poly.pdbx_seq_one_letter_code
_entity_poly.pdbx_strand_id
1 'polypeptide(L)'
;MLHNDHISAVSFPAGPYQMVNSGMWCAQTTKYFQQFLNSGHVPSGWTVKLLSRKRRRFTKLHTNPTVDFQATPISDPAPTPTPSGLSCAGSFRVLHNHHIGAMKLPAGRYTIKLASHDTPGLNCKVASNEFASFLEWDWNGVLPRPWKMNVGAKSFYMSAFSSDGFSVRYVGG
;
A
#
# COMPACT_ATOMS: atom_id res chain seq x y z
N MET A 1 8.39 -9.82 -1.16
CA MET A 1 7.86 -8.45 -0.95
C MET A 1 9.01 -7.48 -0.97
N LEU A 2 8.87 -6.38 -1.71
CA LEU A 2 9.91 -5.35 -1.78
C LEU A 2 9.73 -4.27 -0.68
N HIS A 3 8.57 -4.20 -0.04
CA HIS A 3 8.22 -3.15 0.91
C HIS A 3 7.57 -3.72 2.18
N ASN A 4 7.62 -2.96 3.28
CA ASN A 4 6.78 -3.18 4.44
C ASN A 4 5.37 -2.68 4.08
N ASP A 5 4.45 -3.62 3.92
CA ASP A 5 3.09 -3.38 3.48
C ASP A 5 2.09 -3.60 4.63
N HIS A 6 0.85 -3.20 4.41
CA HIS A 6 -0.29 -3.52 5.27
C HIS A 6 -1.45 -3.99 4.38
N ILE A 7 -2.22 -4.97 4.88
CA ILE A 7 -3.51 -5.35 4.31
C ILE A 7 -4.53 -5.15 5.43
N SER A 8 -5.42 -4.17 5.24
CA SER A 8 -6.25 -3.67 6.34
C SER A 8 -5.36 -3.31 7.55
N ALA A 9 -5.73 -3.67 8.78
CA ALA A 9 -4.94 -3.40 9.98
C ALA A 9 -3.73 -4.35 10.19
N VAL A 10 -3.47 -5.31 9.29
CA VAL A 10 -2.43 -6.33 9.48
C VAL A 10 -1.16 -5.93 8.73
N SER A 11 -0.04 -5.81 9.45
CA SER A 11 1.29 -5.51 8.88
C SER A 11 1.91 -6.72 8.17
N PHE A 12 2.59 -6.46 7.06
CA PHE A 12 3.33 -7.39 6.20
C PHE A 12 4.74 -6.84 5.92
N PRO A 13 5.75 -7.20 6.73
CA PRO A 13 7.14 -6.83 6.48
C PRO A 13 7.62 -7.23 5.08
N ALA A 14 8.61 -6.49 4.57
CA ALA A 14 9.35 -6.85 3.38
C ALA A 14 10.02 -8.22 3.53
N GLY A 15 10.31 -8.86 2.40
CA GLY A 15 11.01 -10.14 2.36
C GLY A 15 10.18 -11.32 1.86
N PRO A 16 10.76 -12.53 1.93
CA PRO A 16 10.15 -13.76 1.46
C PRO A 16 9.15 -14.31 2.48
N TYR A 17 8.07 -14.93 1.97
CA TYR A 17 7.01 -15.53 2.79
C TYR A 17 6.85 -17.00 2.45
N GLN A 18 6.73 -17.81 3.49
CA GLN A 18 6.29 -19.19 3.42
C GLN A 18 4.77 -19.17 3.47
N MET A 19 4.15 -19.84 2.51
CA MET A 19 2.70 -19.95 2.44
C MET A 19 2.28 -21.40 2.68
N VAL A 20 1.23 -21.56 3.48
CA VAL A 20 0.52 -22.84 3.63
C VAL A 20 -0.95 -22.61 3.33
N ASN A 21 -1.58 -23.53 2.63
CA ASN A 21 -2.93 -23.39 2.10
C ASN A 21 -3.82 -24.57 2.51
N SER A 22 -5.12 -24.30 2.66
CA SER A 22 -6.16 -25.29 2.90
C SER A 22 -7.35 -25.02 1.99
N GLY A 23 -7.87 -26.05 1.31
CA GLY A 23 -9.02 -25.90 0.40
C GLY A 23 -8.74 -25.13 -0.90
N MET A 24 -7.47 -24.95 -1.27
CA MET A 24 -7.02 -24.38 -2.55
C MET A 24 -5.64 -24.94 -2.91
N TRP A 25 -5.16 -24.75 -4.14
CA TRP A 25 -3.81 -25.14 -4.57
C TRP A 25 -2.83 -23.94 -4.59
N CYS A 26 -1.53 -24.22 -4.53
CA CYS A 26 -0.46 -23.23 -4.31
C CYS A 26 -0.46 -22.05 -5.31
N ALA A 27 -0.75 -22.31 -6.59
CA ALA A 27 -0.81 -21.26 -7.61
C ALA A 27 -1.93 -20.24 -7.33
N GLN A 28 -3.09 -20.71 -6.88
CA GLN A 28 -4.23 -19.86 -6.53
C GLN A 28 -3.94 -19.05 -5.26
N THR A 29 -3.32 -19.69 -4.26
CA THR A 29 -2.85 -19.00 -3.04
C THR A 29 -1.93 -17.84 -3.37
N THR A 30 -0.92 -18.09 -4.22
CA THR A 30 0.07 -17.06 -4.61
C THR A 30 -0.61 -15.90 -5.34
N LYS A 31 -1.56 -16.20 -6.24
CA LYS A 31 -2.33 -15.19 -6.97
C LYS A 31 -3.17 -14.33 -6.03
N TYR A 32 -3.92 -14.93 -5.10
CA TYR A 32 -4.70 -14.17 -4.12
C TYR A 32 -3.83 -13.33 -3.21
N PHE A 33 -2.74 -13.90 -2.71
CA PHE A 33 -1.82 -13.16 -1.85
C PHE A 33 -1.27 -11.91 -2.56
N GLN A 34 -0.79 -12.06 -3.80
CA GLN A 34 -0.35 -10.92 -4.62
C GLN A 34 -1.48 -9.90 -4.84
N GLN A 35 -2.71 -10.37 -5.13
CA GLN A 35 -3.85 -9.48 -5.31
C GLN A 35 -4.15 -8.66 -4.04
N PHE A 36 -4.17 -9.29 -2.86
CA PHE A 36 -4.51 -8.61 -1.61
C PHE A 36 -3.44 -7.59 -1.21
N LEU A 37 -2.18 -7.86 -1.52
CA LEU A 37 -1.09 -6.90 -1.34
C LEU A 37 -1.20 -5.73 -2.31
N ASN A 38 -1.53 -6.04 -3.56
CA ASN A 38 -1.71 -5.03 -4.60
C ASN A 38 -2.87 -4.08 -4.28
N SER A 39 -3.95 -4.59 -3.69
CA SER A 39 -5.12 -3.81 -3.34
C SER A 39 -5.06 -3.17 -1.95
N GLY A 40 -4.15 -3.62 -1.07
CA GLY A 40 -4.06 -3.16 0.33
C GLY A 40 -5.26 -3.54 1.20
N HIS A 41 -6.17 -4.36 0.67
CA HIS A 41 -7.36 -4.85 1.37
C HIS A 41 -7.71 -6.25 0.88
N VAL A 42 -8.38 -7.02 1.72
CA VAL A 42 -8.97 -8.29 1.30
C VAL A 42 -10.34 -8.04 0.63
N PRO A 43 -10.69 -8.74 -0.46
CA PRO A 43 -12.00 -8.61 -1.10
C PRO A 43 -13.16 -9.00 -0.18
N SER A 44 -14.39 -8.61 -0.56
CA SER A 44 -15.58 -9.04 0.16
C SER A 44 -15.65 -10.57 0.29
N GLY A 45 -16.05 -11.06 1.47
CA GLY A 45 -16.05 -12.47 1.81
C GLY A 45 -14.68 -13.02 2.25
N TRP A 46 -13.65 -12.17 2.37
CA TRP A 46 -12.37 -12.54 2.96
C TRP A 46 -12.11 -11.79 4.25
N THR A 47 -11.35 -12.42 5.15
CA THR A 47 -10.82 -11.77 6.35
C THR A 47 -9.33 -12.08 6.48
N VAL A 48 -8.57 -11.14 7.04
CA VAL A 48 -7.16 -11.35 7.40
C VAL A 48 -6.97 -11.13 8.89
N LYS A 49 -6.28 -12.05 9.56
CA LYS A 49 -5.93 -11.96 10.99
C LYS A 49 -4.45 -12.19 11.21
N LEU A 50 -3.85 -11.40 12.09
CA LEU A 50 -2.54 -11.69 12.62
C LEU A 50 -2.68 -12.70 13.77
N LEU A 51 -2.04 -13.85 13.61
CA LEU A 51 -1.97 -14.90 14.61
C LEU A 51 -0.62 -14.86 15.33
N SER A 52 -0.52 -15.66 16.40
CA SER A 52 0.75 -15.92 17.08
C SER A 52 1.83 -16.41 16.10
N ARG A 53 3.11 -16.13 16.43
CA ARG A 53 4.30 -16.40 15.60
C ARG A 53 4.34 -15.64 14.28
N LYS A 54 3.89 -14.38 14.27
CA LYS A 54 3.95 -13.48 13.08
C LYS A 54 3.24 -14.09 11.85
N ARG A 55 2.20 -14.87 12.04
CA ARG A 55 1.53 -15.61 10.97
C ARG A 55 0.26 -14.88 10.56
N ARG A 56 0.12 -14.55 9.28
CA ARG A 56 -1.09 -13.89 8.77
C ARG A 56 -2.01 -14.91 8.14
N ARG A 57 -3.20 -15.12 8.67
CA ARG A 57 -4.20 -16.06 8.12
C ARG A 57 -5.26 -15.29 7.35
N PHE A 58 -5.45 -15.68 6.10
CA PHE A 58 -6.51 -15.22 5.22
C PHE A 58 -7.58 -16.29 5.14
N THR A 59 -8.81 -15.98 5.51
CA THR A 59 -9.91 -16.95 5.54
C THR A 59 -11.06 -16.44 4.69
N LYS A 60 -11.53 -17.28 3.76
CA LYS A 60 -12.74 -17.03 2.99
C LYS A 60 -13.95 -17.42 3.85
N LEU A 61 -14.88 -16.50 4.00
CA LEU A 61 -16.12 -16.69 4.76
C LEU A 61 -17.12 -17.53 3.94
N HIS A 62 -18.01 -18.21 4.65
CA HIS A 62 -19.15 -18.96 4.06
C HIS A 62 -18.76 -20.06 3.05
N THR A 63 -17.59 -20.69 3.22
CA THR A 63 -17.18 -21.86 2.42
C THR A 63 -17.17 -23.13 3.27
N ASN A 64 -17.64 -24.25 2.70
CA ASN A 64 -17.48 -25.59 3.25
C ASN A 64 -16.95 -26.54 2.15
N PRO A 65 -15.72 -27.10 2.25
CA PRO A 65 -14.77 -26.93 3.36
C PRO A 65 -14.21 -25.50 3.43
N THR A 66 -13.60 -25.15 4.57
CA THR A 66 -12.95 -23.85 4.78
C THR A 66 -11.83 -23.64 3.76
N VAL A 67 -11.89 -22.54 3.02
CA VAL A 67 -10.83 -22.09 2.13
C VAL A 67 -9.98 -21.03 2.85
N ASP A 68 -8.72 -21.35 3.11
CA ASP A 68 -7.80 -20.43 3.77
C ASP A 68 -6.35 -20.57 3.29
N PHE A 69 -5.55 -19.57 3.60
CA PHE A 69 -4.11 -19.67 3.52
C PHE A 69 -3.42 -18.82 4.59
N GLN A 70 -2.20 -19.18 4.92
CA GLN A 70 -1.38 -18.50 5.92
C GLN A 70 -0.07 -18.07 5.30
N ALA A 71 0.36 -16.85 5.58
CA ALA A 71 1.65 -16.30 5.16
C ALA A 71 2.51 -16.00 6.40
N THR A 72 3.67 -16.64 6.47
CA THR A 72 4.66 -16.47 7.54
C THR A 72 5.96 -15.96 6.92
N PRO A 73 6.58 -14.89 7.42
CA PRO A 73 7.91 -14.47 6.96
C PRO A 73 8.93 -15.62 7.12
N ILE A 74 9.71 -15.91 6.07
CA ILE A 74 10.75 -16.97 6.11
C ILE A 74 11.98 -16.54 6.91
N SER A 75 12.17 -15.23 7.08
CA SER A 75 13.28 -14.66 7.83
C SER A 75 12.73 -13.64 8.82
N ASP A 76 13.40 -13.50 9.97
CA ASP A 76 13.26 -12.25 10.70
C ASP A 76 13.66 -11.11 9.75
N PRO A 77 12.87 -10.03 9.66
CA PRO A 77 13.25 -8.91 8.82
C PRO A 77 14.62 -8.47 9.31
N ALA A 78 15.62 -8.46 8.41
CA ALA A 78 16.86 -7.75 8.68
C ALA A 78 16.47 -6.35 9.20
N PRO A 79 17.12 -5.81 10.23
CA PRO A 79 16.82 -4.47 10.72
C PRO A 79 17.25 -3.46 9.65
N THR A 80 16.43 -3.30 8.62
CA THR A 80 16.41 -2.09 7.82
C THR A 80 15.98 -0.96 8.76
N PRO A 81 16.68 0.18 8.77
CA PRO A 81 16.33 1.30 9.64
C PRO A 81 14.87 1.63 9.38
N THR A 82 14.03 1.44 10.40
CA THR A 82 12.60 1.67 10.36
C THR A 82 12.39 3.12 9.89
N PRO A 83 11.95 3.37 8.64
CA PRO A 83 11.38 4.66 8.33
C PRO A 83 10.15 4.74 9.22
N SER A 84 9.99 5.79 10.03
CA SER A 84 8.80 6.00 10.87
C SER A 84 7.58 5.53 10.09
N GLY A 85 6.87 4.49 10.56
CA GLY A 85 6.19 3.46 9.74
C GLY A 85 5.21 3.90 8.64
N LEU A 86 4.96 5.20 8.53
CA LEU A 86 4.25 5.87 7.47
C LEU A 86 5.09 6.19 6.23
N SER A 87 6.42 6.25 6.33
CA SER A 87 7.27 6.57 5.17
C SER A 87 7.52 5.33 4.33
N CYS A 88 7.19 5.43 3.04
CA CYS A 88 7.40 4.36 2.09
C CYS A 88 8.88 4.16 1.81
N ALA A 89 9.34 2.91 1.90
CA ALA A 89 10.70 2.56 1.55
C ALA A 89 10.91 2.76 0.03
N GLY A 90 11.99 3.46 -0.35
CA GLY A 90 12.31 3.79 -1.74
C GLY A 90 11.94 5.21 -2.15
N SER A 91 12.23 5.55 -3.40
CA SER A 91 11.89 6.85 -3.99
C SER A 91 11.11 6.69 -5.28
N PHE A 92 10.00 7.40 -5.41
CA PHE A 92 9.27 7.57 -6.66
C PHE A 92 10.04 8.55 -7.56
N ARG A 93 10.21 8.24 -8.85
CA ARG A 93 10.92 9.13 -9.78
C ARG A 93 9.93 9.79 -10.74
N VAL A 94 9.84 11.11 -10.65
CA VAL A 94 9.15 11.95 -11.61
C VAL A 94 10.13 12.25 -12.74
N LEU A 95 9.80 11.86 -13.98
CA LEU A 95 10.75 11.91 -15.11
C LEU A 95 10.87 13.30 -15.74
N HIS A 96 9.81 14.10 -15.69
CA HIS A 96 9.74 15.44 -16.27
C HIS A 96 9.07 16.38 -15.29
N ASN A 97 9.29 17.69 -15.41
CA ASN A 97 8.54 18.66 -14.60
C ASN A 97 7.04 18.49 -14.89
N HIS A 98 6.26 18.21 -13.85
CA HIS A 98 4.81 18.02 -13.93
C HIS A 98 4.08 19.03 -13.04
N HIS A 99 2.79 19.12 -13.27
CA HIS A 99 1.88 19.82 -12.37
C HIS A 99 0.63 18.97 -12.13
N ILE A 100 -0.10 19.33 -11.08
CA ILE A 100 -1.45 18.85 -10.79
C ILE A 100 -2.21 20.10 -10.33
N GLY A 101 -2.91 20.75 -11.25
CA GLY A 101 -3.47 22.08 -11.07
C GLY A 101 -2.38 23.08 -10.67
N ALA A 102 -2.55 23.73 -9.52
CA ALA A 102 -1.53 24.66 -9.00
C ALA A 102 -0.31 23.97 -8.37
N MET A 103 -0.34 22.65 -8.13
CA MET A 103 0.77 21.93 -7.50
C MET A 103 1.89 21.66 -8.49
N LYS A 104 3.05 22.30 -8.28
CA LYS A 104 4.26 22.07 -9.10
C LYS A 104 5.11 20.92 -8.55
N LEU A 105 5.48 20.00 -9.44
CA LEU A 105 6.27 18.81 -9.13
C LEU A 105 7.47 18.72 -10.09
N PRO A 106 8.66 19.25 -9.69
CA PRO A 106 9.88 19.11 -10.48
C PRO A 106 10.23 17.66 -10.80
N ALA A 107 10.94 17.46 -11.91
CA ALA A 107 11.57 16.18 -12.21
C ALA A 107 12.56 15.82 -11.10
N GLY A 108 12.61 14.54 -10.73
CA GLY A 108 13.52 14.01 -9.73
C GLY A 108 12.86 13.01 -8.80
N ARG A 109 13.50 12.74 -7.67
CA ARG A 109 13.10 11.71 -6.72
C ARG A 109 12.21 12.29 -5.63
N TYR A 110 11.22 11.50 -5.24
CA TYR A 110 10.25 11.81 -4.19
C TYR A 110 10.15 10.67 -3.21
N THR A 111 10.07 10.99 -1.92
CA THR A 111 9.62 10.05 -0.89
C THR A 111 8.13 10.19 -0.69
N ILE A 112 7.43 9.07 -0.53
CA ILE A 112 6.01 9.04 -0.23
C ILE A 112 5.84 8.73 1.26
N LYS A 113 4.95 9.45 1.93
CA LYS A 113 4.62 9.23 3.34
C LYS A 113 3.10 9.15 3.52
N LEU A 114 2.62 8.01 4.01
CA LEU A 114 1.23 7.79 4.39
C LEU A 114 0.83 8.70 5.55
N ALA A 115 -0.44 9.07 5.66
CA ALA A 115 -0.92 9.90 6.75
C ALA A 115 -1.24 9.09 8.02
N SER A 116 -1.66 7.83 7.85
CA SER A 116 -1.93 6.88 8.93
C SER A 116 -1.58 5.45 8.49
N HIS A 117 -1.35 4.56 9.46
CA HIS A 117 -1.24 3.12 9.25
C HIS A 117 -2.61 2.45 9.04
N ASP A 118 -3.67 3.11 9.48
CA ASP A 118 -5.00 2.51 9.63
C ASP A 118 -5.96 2.88 8.49
N THR A 119 -5.50 3.62 7.47
CA THR A 119 -6.32 3.96 6.31
C THR A 119 -6.64 2.69 5.51
N PRO A 120 -7.89 2.20 5.50
CA PRO A 120 -8.20 0.94 4.85
C PRO A 120 -7.93 1.02 3.34
N GLY A 121 -7.11 0.10 2.83
CA GLY A 121 -6.79 0.03 1.39
C GLY A 121 -5.71 0.99 0.90
N LEU A 122 -5.16 1.88 1.74
CA LEU A 122 -4.06 2.76 1.35
C LEU A 122 -2.72 2.24 1.91
N ASN A 123 -1.84 1.79 1.02
CA ASN A 123 -0.48 1.40 1.34
C ASN A 123 0.53 2.07 0.40
N CYS A 124 1.82 1.83 0.59
CA CYS A 124 2.87 2.49 -0.19
C CYS A 124 2.80 2.22 -1.70
N LYS A 125 2.38 1.02 -2.09
CA LYS A 125 2.20 0.67 -3.49
C LYS A 125 0.98 1.37 -4.08
N VAL A 126 -0.15 1.37 -3.36
CA VAL A 126 -1.36 2.10 -3.77
C VAL A 126 -1.06 3.60 -3.88
N ALA A 127 -0.45 4.21 -2.86
CA ALA A 127 -0.06 5.61 -2.89
C ALA A 127 0.88 5.94 -4.06
N SER A 128 1.84 5.07 -4.37
CA SER A 128 2.73 5.24 -5.54
C SER A 128 1.98 5.19 -6.86
N ASN A 129 1.02 4.26 -7.00
CA ASN A 129 0.20 4.12 -8.21
C ASN A 129 -0.74 5.32 -8.39
N GLU A 130 -1.40 5.76 -7.32
CA GLU A 130 -2.26 6.94 -7.33
C GLU A 130 -1.45 8.19 -7.68
N PHE A 131 -0.25 8.35 -7.10
CA PHE A 131 0.64 9.46 -7.44
C PHE A 131 1.06 9.45 -8.92
N ALA A 132 1.39 8.27 -9.48
CA ALA A 132 1.68 8.13 -10.91
C ALA A 132 0.47 8.55 -11.77
N SER A 133 -0.72 8.04 -11.43
CA SER A 133 -1.97 8.40 -12.12
C SER A 133 -2.20 9.91 -12.08
N PHE A 134 -2.05 10.56 -10.92
CA PHE A 134 -2.29 12.00 -10.84
C PHE A 134 -1.31 12.83 -11.71
N LEU A 135 -0.09 12.35 -11.89
CA LEU A 135 0.90 12.95 -12.79
C LEU A 135 0.52 12.74 -14.27
N GLU A 136 0.13 11.53 -14.64
CA GLU A 136 -0.18 11.18 -16.05
C GLU A 136 -1.39 11.93 -16.60
N TRP A 137 -2.41 12.12 -15.77
CA TRP A 137 -3.67 12.75 -16.18
C TRP A 137 -3.68 14.28 -16.04
N ASP A 138 -2.61 14.86 -15.50
CA ASP A 138 -2.38 16.32 -15.37
C ASP A 138 -3.66 17.10 -14.97
N TRP A 139 -4.29 16.67 -13.88
CA TRP A 139 -5.59 17.18 -13.49
C TRP A 139 -5.53 18.70 -13.28
N ASN A 140 -6.51 19.44 -13.80
CA ASN A 140 -6.66 20.91 -13.64
C ASN A 140 -6.97 21.36 -12.19
N GLY A 141 -6.48 20.64 -11.18
CA GLY A 141 -6.72 20.86 -9.77
C GLY A 141 -7.89 20.06 -9.19
N VAL A 142 -8.58 19.28 -10.01
CA VAL A 142 -9.70 18.42 -9.61
C VAL A 142 -9.31 16.97 -9.80
N LEU A 143 -8.98 16.29 -8.70
CA LEU A 143 -8.65 14.86 -8.71
C LEU A 143 -9.90 13.98 -8.86
N PRO A 144 -9.75 12.74 -9.35
CA PRO A 144 -10.86 11.80 -9.43
C PRO A 144 -11.40 11.53 -8.02
N ARG A 145 -12.72 11.56 -7.86
CA ARG A 145 -13.35 11.23 -6.57
C ARG A 145 -12.88 9.84 -6.10
N PRO A 146 -12.64 9.64 -4.78
CA PRO A 146 -12.87 10.57 -3.67
C PRO A 146 -11.70 11.53 -3.40
N TRP A 147 -10.64 11.52 -4.22
CA TRP A 147 -9.42 12.24 -3.92
C TRP A 147 -9.56 13.76 -3.94
N LYS A 148 -8.88 14.37 -2.98
CA LYS A 148 -8.62 15.81 -2.86
C LYS A 148 -7.13 15.99 -2.62
N MET A 149 -6.66 17.22 -2.79
CA MET A 149 -5.26 17.55 -2.54
C MET A 149 -5.11 18.85 -1.75
N ASN A 150 -3.99 18.94 -1.03
CA ASN A 150 -3.48 20.18 -0.49
C ASN A 150 -2.19 20.54 -1.21
N VAL A 151 -2.23 21.64 -1.97
CA VAL A 151 -1.13 22.12 -2.81
C VAL A 151 0.11 22.46 -1.98
N GLY A 152 -0.06 23.20 -0.88
CA GLY A 152 1.05 23.65 -0.04
C GLY A 152 1.75 22.50 0.70
N ALA A 153 0.96 21.55 1.20
CA ALA A 153 1.48 20.38 1.91
C ALA A 153 1.94 19.24 0.97
N LYS A 154 1.70 19.37 -0.34
CA LYS A 154 1.93 18.29 -1.33
C LYS A 154 1.33 16.96 -0.88
N SER A 155 0.08 17.00 -0.44
CA SER A 155 -0.64 15.84 0.09
C SER A 155 -1.95 15.57 -0.67
N PHE A 156 -2.34 14.30 -0.66
CA PHE A 156 -3.50 13.72 -1.34
C PHE A 156 -4.31 12.93 -0.32
N TYR A 157 -5.63 13.10 -0.29
CA TYR A 157 -6.48 12.51 0.74
C TYR A 157 -7.91 12.26 0.25
N MET A 158 -8.59 11.27 0.83
CA MET A 158 -9.92 10.82 0.37
C MET A 158 -11.10 11.34 1.23
N SER A 159 -10.89 11.58 2.53
CA SER A 159 -11.93 12.08 3.45
C SER A 159 -11.73 13.57 3.77
N ALA A 160 -12.61 14.21 4.54
CA ALA A 160 -12.35 15.59 4.99
C ALA A 160 -11.13 15.68 5.92
N PHE A 161 -10.66 14.54 6.44
CA PHE A 161 -9.53 14.45 7.35
C PHE A 161 -8.28 14.04 6.56
N SER A 162 -7.16 14.74 6.82
CA SER A 162 -5.87 14.47 6.19
C SER A 162 -5.26 13.13 6.59
N SER A 163 -5.87 12.39 7.53
CA SER A 163 -5.45 11.08 8.02
C SER A 163 -5.69 9.93 7.02
N ASP A 164 -6.51 10.14 5.97
CA ASP A 164 -6.84 9.13 4.97
C ASP A 164 -6.18 9.44 3.62
N GLY A 165 -4.86 9.45 3.62
CA GLY A 165 -4.09 9.98 2.50
C GLY A 165 -2.60 9.73 2.57
N PHE A 166 -1.87 10.38 1.68
CA PHE A 166 -0.42 10.37 1.63
C PHE A 166 0.12 11.74 1.21
N SER A 167 1.41 11.95 1.46
CA SER A 167 2.14 13.15 1.08
C SER A 167 3.40 12.76 0.31
N VAL A 168 3.86 13.68 -0.54
CA VAL A 168 5.08 13.49 -1.32
C VAL A 168 6.08 14.59 -0.98
N ARG A 169 7.34 14.19 -0.76
CA ARG A 169 8.43 15.12 -0.48
C ARG A 169 9.52 14.94 -1.52
N TYR A 170 9.89 16.03 -2.18
CA TYR A 170 11.05 16.05 -3.08
C TYR A 170 12.32 15.77 -2.30
N VAL A 171 13.16 14.87 -2.80
CA VAL A 171 14.44 14.51 -2.17
C VAL A 171 15.66 14.81 -3.04
N GLY A 172 15.47 15.29 -4.27
CA GLY A 172 16.56 15.65 -5.17
C GLY A 172 16.53 14.89 -6.50
N GLY A 173 17.32 15.35 -7.46
CA GLY A 173 17.39 14.83 -8.82
C GLY A 173 18.74 15.16 -9.42
#